data_AF-A0A819KBW7-F1
#
_entry.id   AF-A0A819KBW7-F1
#
_cell.length_a   1.000
_cell.length_b   1.000
_cell.length_c   1.000
_cell.angle_alpha   90.00
_cell.angle_beta   90.00
_cell.angle_gamma   90.00
#
_symmetry.space_group_name_H-M   'P 1'
#
loop_
_entity.id
_entity.type
_entity.pdbx_description
1 polymer ?
#
loop_
_entity_poly.entity_id
_entity_poly.type
_entity_poly.pdbx_seq_one_letter_code
_entity_poly.pdbx_strand_id
1 'polypeptide(L)'
;MNCGKWIIISPIKILFHFTIPDCRNPRWFKWYPFTFVMAIVWLCLLTYLMVWMVTIIGFTFGIPDSVMGITFLAAGSSVPDAMSSVLVVRQGLVDMGVSNTFGSNVFDLLVGLALPWFSKALASGEAVHINSNGLMYDSVLLLAIVGITVVSFHRRKWYLDKNLGIFFLAVYGIFVIFSLLIELNVFGFVNPPMC
;
A
#
# COMPACT_ATOMS: atom_id res chain seq x y z
N MET A 1 -11.31 -3.63 24.18
CA MET A 1 -10.77 -2.54 23.36
C MET A 1 -10.40 -1.41 24.32
N ASN A 2 -9.12 -1.15 24.56
CA ASN A 2 -8.62 -0.37 25.71
C ASN A 2 -9.06 1.10 25.67
N CYS A 3 -9.44 1.68 26.83
CA CYS A 3 -9.91 3.07 26.99
C CYS A 3 -9.02 4.12 26.32
N GLY A 4 -7.69 3.95 26.36
CA GLY A 4 -6.75 4.92 25.75
C GLY A 4 -6.85 5.03 24.22
N LYS A 5 -7.17 3.93 23.52
CA LYS A 5 -7.40 3.97 22.07
C LYS A 5 -8.70 4.70 21.72
N TRP A 6 -9.69 4.67 22.62
CA TRP A 6 -10.96 5.34 22.39
C TRP A 6 -10.78 6.86 22.36
N ILE A 7 -10.06 7.43 23.33
CA ILE A 7 -9.85 8.88 23.45
C ILE A 7 -9.13 9.47 22.23
N ILE A 8 -8.12 8.78 21.69
CA ILE A 8 -7.35 9.24 20.53
C ILE A 8 -8.18 9.14 19.23
N ILE A 9 -8.99 8.09 19.12
CA ILE A 9 -9.76 7.81 17.89
C ILE A 9 -11.10 8.58 17.87
N SER A 10 -11.65 8.94 19.02
CA SER A 10 -12.92 9.68 19.16
C SER A 10 -13.01 10.97 18.35
N PRO A 11 -12.06 11.93 18.40
CA PRO A 11 -12.18 13.17 17.65
C PRO A 11 -12.20 12.93 16.13
N ILE A 12 -11.38 11.99 15.65
CA ILE A 12 -11.31 11.58 14.25
C ILE A 12 -12.63 10.91 13.82
N LYS A 13 -13.18 10.03 14.66
CA LYS A 13 -14.48 9.40 14.40
C LYS A 13 -15.63 10.39 14.37
N ILE A 14 -15.62 11.40 15.26
CA ILE A 14 -16.64 12.45 15.29
C ILE A 14 -16.56 13.30 14.01
N LEU A 15 -15.34 13.64 13.57
CA LEU A 15 -15.10 14.37 12.33
C LEU A 15 -15.60 13.60 11.10
N PHE A 16 -15.31 12.31 11.01
CA PHE A 16 -15.80 11.46 9.91
C PHE A 16 -17.30 11.20 10.00
N HIS A 17 -17.86 11.04 11.20
CA HIS A 17 -19.30 10.86 11.37
C HIS A 17 -20.09 12.12 10.98
N PHE A 18 -19.52 13.30 11.19
CA PHE A 18 -20.14 14.56 10.80
C PHE A 18 -20.04 14.83 9.29
N THR A 19 -18.94 14.40 8.65
CA THR A 19 -18.68 14.69 7.23
C THR A 19 -19.12 13.58 6.27
N ILE A 20 -19.24 12.33 6.71
CA ILE A 20 -19.67 11.19 5.90
C ILE A 20 -21.06 10.74 6.38
N PRO A 21 -22.13 11.01 5.60
CA PRO A 21 -23.45 10.51 5.94
C PRO A 21 -23.48 8.98 6.05
N ASP A 22 -24.17 8.44 7.04
CA ASP A 22 -24.25 6.98 7.22
C ASP A 22 -25.35 6.38 6.33
N CYS A 23 -24.94 5.72 5.25
CA CYS A 23 -25.83 5.02 4.32
C CYS A 23 -26.53 3.78 4.91
N ARG A 24 -26.15 3.32 6.11
CA ARG A 24 -26.86 2.23 6.79
C ARG A 24 -28.22 2.66 7.30
N ASN A 25 -28.44 3.97 7.49
CA ASN A 25 -29.74 4.49 7.90
C ASN A 25 -30.70 4.57 6.70
N PRO A 26 -31.93 4.05 6.79
CA PRO A 26 -32.89 4.03 5.68
C PRO A 26 -33.27 5.44 5.17
N ARG A 27 -33.06 6.49 5.98
CA ARG A 27 -33.25 7.89 5.57
C ARG A 27 -32.19 8.42 4.60
N TRP A 28 -30.96 7.91 4.66
CA TRP A 28 -29.80 8.42 3.91
C TRP A 28 -29.34 7.47 2.79
N PHE A 29 -30.04 6.36 2.58
CA PHE A 29 -29.71 5.35 1.57
C PHE A 29 -29.54 5.92 0.14
N LYS A 30 -30.34 6.94 -0.22
CA LYS A 30 -30.25 7.61 -1.54
C LYS A 30 -29.01 8.51 -1.70
N TRP A 31 -28.29 8.81 -0.61
CA TRP A 31 -27.12 9.68 -0.60
C TRP A 31 -25.80 8.91 -0.76
N TYR A 32 -25.86 7.63 -1.14
CA TYR A 32 -24.67 6.80 -1.38
C TYR A 32 -23.61 7.45 -2.31
N PRO A 33 -23.94 8.12 -3.44
CA PRO A 33 -22.89 8.71 -4.27
C PRO A 33 -22.19 9.88 -3.57
N PHE A 34 -22.91 10.66 -2.77
CA PHE A 34 -22.32 11.74 -2.00
C PHE A 34 -21.38 11.20 -0.91
N THR A 35 -21.79 10.15 -0.20
CA THR A 35 -20.92 9.49 0.80
C THR A 35 -19.65 8.91 0.19
N PHE A 36 -19.76 8.38 -1.03
CA PHE A 36 -18.63 7.83 -1.77
C PHE A 36 -17.64 8.93 -2.19
N VAL A 37 -18.13 10.04 -2.73
CA VAL A 37 -17.28 11.19 -3.09
C VAL A 37 -16.60 11.78 -1.85
N MET A 38 -17.32 11.94 -0.75
CA MET A 38 -16.73 12.43 0.51
C MET A 38 -15.68 11.48 1.06
N ALA A 39 -15.87 10.17 0.96
CA ALA A 39 -14.87 9.18 1.34
C ALA A 39 -13.60 9.29 0.47
N ILE A 40 -13.75 9.49 -0.84
CA ILE A 40 -12.60 9.73 -1.75
C ILE A 40 -11.84 11.00 -1.36
N VAL A 41 -12.55 12.10 -1.11
CA VAL A 41 -11.92 13.38 -0.70
C VAL A 41 -11.12 13.21 0.58
N TRP A 42 -11.68 12.54 1.59
CA TRP A 42 -10.97 12.24 2.82
C TRP A 42 -9.77 11.31 2.60
N LEU A 43 -9.91 10.30 1.75
CA LEU A 43 -8.81 9.40 1.42
C LEU A 43 -7.66 10.19 0.76
N CYS A 44 -7.96 11.08 -0.19
CA CYS A 44 -6.96 11.98 -0.81
C CYS A 44 -6.29 12.92 0.21
N LEU A 45 -7.06 13.50 1.12
CA LEU A 45 -6.52 14.42 2.13
C LEU A 45 -5.61 13.69 3.12
N LEU A 46 -6.03 12.50 3.59
CA LEU A 46 -5.26 11.69 4.53
C LEU A 46 -3.98 11.14 3.89
N THR A 47 -4.02 10.70 2.63
CA THR A 47 -2.82 10.24 1.94
C THR A 47 -1.84 11.38 1.68
N TYR A 48 -2.31 12.57 1.33
CA TYR A 48 -1.46 13.76 1.20
C TYR A 48 -0.77 14.10 2.53
N LEU A 49 -1.52 14.15 3.64
CA LEU A 49 -0.95 14.38 4.97
C LEU A 49 0.05 13.27 5.37
N MET A 50 -0.24 12.01 5.05
CA MET A 50 0.66 10.90 5.32
C MET A 50 1.99 11.06 4.59
N VAL A 51 1.98 11.33 3.28
CA VAL A 51 3.19 11.56 2.48
C VAL A 51 3.98 12.76 3.01
N TRP A 52 3.29 13.86 3.34
CA TRP A 52 3.92 15.06 3.86
C TRP A 52 4.61 14.82 5.22
N MET A 53 3.96 14.09 6.14
CA MET A 53 4.57 13.77 7.44
C MET A 53 5.75 12.81 7.29
N VAL A 54 5.62 11.80 6.43
CA VAL A 54 6.68 10.81 6.18
C VAL A 54 7.93 11.47 5.60
N THR A 55 7.77 12.42 4.67
CA THR A 55 8.90 13.15 4.08
C THR A 55 9.58 14.08 5.08
N ILE A 56 8.83 14.81 5.93
CA ILE A 56 9.40 15.64 7.01
C ILE A 56 10.20 14.78 8.00
N ILE A 57 9.66 13.63 8.38
CA ILE A 57 10.33 12.69 9.28
C ILE A 57 11.59 12.13 8.62
N GLY A 58 11.51 11.70 7.36
CA GLY A 58 12.66 11.22 6.57
C GLY A 58 13.80 12.23 6.56
N PHE A 59 13.48 13.49 6.25
CA PHE A 59 14.44 14.61 6.26
C PHE A 59 15.06 14.82 7.64
N THR A 60 14.26 14.76 8.72
CA THR A 60 14.75 14.97 10.10
C THR A 60 15.69 13.86 10.57
N PHE A 61 15.44 12.61 10.16
CA PHE A 61 16.25 11.44 10.53
C PHE A 61 17.38 11.13 9.54
N GLY A 62 17.50 11.88 8.44
CA GLY A 62 18.51 11.62 7.41
C GLY A 62 18.27 10.31 6.64
N ILE A 63 17.02 9.84 6.57
CA ILE A 63 16.63 8.62 5.85
C ILE A 63 16.16 9.02 4.43
N PRO A 64 16.68 8.40 3.35
CA PRO A 64 16.26 8.67 1.99
C PRO A 64 14.74 8.52 1.79
N ASP A 65 14.15 9.41 1.00
CA ASP A 65 12.71 9.37 0.67
C ASP A 65 12.30 8.03 0.02
N SER A 66 13.19 7.41 -0.77
CA SER A 66 12.97 6.08 -1.36
C SER A 66 12.71 5.03 -0.28
N VAL A 67 13.52 5.01 0.79
CA VAL A 67 13.39 4.07 1.92
C VAL A 67 12.08 4.33 2.67
N MET A 68 11.76 5.60 2.94
CA MET A 68 10.54 5.98 3.63
C MET A 68 9.28 5.61 2.81
N GLY A 69 9.36 5.71 1.48
CA GLY A 69 8.33 5.30 0.54
C GLY A 69 8.08 3.79 0.55
N ILE A 70 9.12 2.98 0.32
CA ILE A 70 9.00 1.51 0.24
C ILE A 70 8.66 0.83 1.57
N THR A 71 8.85 1.54 2.70
CA THR A 71 8.55 0.99 4.04
C THR A 71 7.29 1.59 4.66
N PHE A 72 7.33 2.86 5.06
CA PHE A 72 6.26 3.49 5.82
C PHE A 72 5.03 3.73 4.95
N LEU A 73 5.23 4.24 3.73
CA LEU A 73 4.12 4.53 2.82
C LEU A 73 3.48 3.23 2.30
N ALA A 74 4.31 2.24 1.94
CA ALA A 74 3.86 0.92 1.53
C ALA A 74 3.12 0.17 2.65
N ALA A 75 3.63 0.21 3.88
CA ALA A 75 2.95 -0.39 5.03
C ALA A 75 1.64 0.35 5.36
N GLY A 76 1.64 1.68 5.27
CA GLY A 76 0.47 2.51 5.57
C GLY A 76 -0.73 2.23 4.65
N SER A 77 -0.49 1.96 3.38
CA SER A 77 -1.51 1.55 2.41
C SER A 77 -1.93 0.09 2.55
N SER A 78 -0.97 -0.82 2.73
CA SER A 78 -1.23 -2.27 2.74
C SER A 78 -1.92 -2.77 4.02
N VAL A 79 -1.74 -2.10 5.17
CA VAL A 79 -2.35 -2.52 6.45
C VAL A 79 -3.88 -2.45 6.43
N PRO A 80 -4.52 -1.33 6.01
CA PRO A 80 -5.97 -1.27 5.82
C PRO A 80 -6.52 -2.35 4.88
N ASP A 81 -5.84 -2.58 3.75
CA ASP A 81 -6.26 -3.58 2.76
C ASP A 81 -6.18 -5.00 3.32
N ALA A 82 -5.10 -5.32 4.03
CA ALA A 82 -4.96 -6.59 4.74
C ALA A 82 -6.07 -6.78 5.79
N MET A 83 -6.42 -5.73 6.54
CA MET A 83 -7.53 -5.78 7.49
C MET A 83 -8.87 -6.05 6.80
N SER A 84 -9.13 -5.40 5.66
CA SER A 84 -10.34 -5.60 4.85
C SER A 84 -10.42 -7.05 4.33
N SER A 85 -9.35 -7.56 3.73
CA SER A 85 -9.26 -8.93 3.24
C SER A 85 -9.48 -9.95 4.36
N VAL A 86 -8.88 -9.76 5.54
CA VAL A 86 -9.06 -10.65 6.69
C VAL A 86 -10.50 -10.62 7.21
N LEU A 87 -11.15 -9.46 7.21
CA LEU A 87 -12.55 -9.33 7.63
C LEU A 87 -13.49 -10.12 6.72
N VAL A 88 -13.30 -10.03 5.40
CA VAL A 88 -14.10 -10.75 4.39
C VAL A 88 -13.85 -12.26 4.47
N VAL A 89 -12.60 -12.69 4.62
CA VAL A 89 -12.25 -14.12 4.82
C VAL A 89 -12.91 -14.68 6.08
N ARG A 90 -12.96 -13.91 7.17
CA ARG A 90 -13.66 -14.32 8.42
C ARG A 90 -15.17 -14.47 8.26
N GLN A 91 -15.77 -13.86 7.25
CA GLN A 91 -17.19 -14.02 6.92
C GLN A 91 -17.45 -15.27 6.05
N GLY A 92 -16.42 -16.07 5.75
CA GLY A 92 -16.52 -17.27 4.91
C GLY A 92 -16.34 -16.98 3.41
N LEU A 93 -16.03 -15.74 3.04
CA LEU A 93 -15.87 -15.30 1.65
C LEU A 93 -14.38 -15.33 1.24
N VAL A 94 -13.77 -16.51 1.25
CA VAL A 94 -12.32 -16.66 1.01
C VAL A 94 -11.91 -16.19 -0.38
N ASP A 95 -12.68 -16.53 -1.41
CA ASP A 95 -12.40 -16.14 -2.81
C ASP A 95 -12.41 -14.62 -2.99
N MET A 96 -13.27 -13.92 -2.24
CA MET A 96 -13.33 -12.46 -2.25
C MET A 96 -12.10 -11.84 -1.57
N GLY A 97 -11.60 -12.43 -0.48
CA GLY A 97 -10.38 -11.96 0.17
C GLY A 97 -9.13 -12.15 -0.70
N VAL A 98 -9.04 -13.28 -1.41
CA VAL A 98 -7.93 -13.57 -2.34
C VAL A 98 -7.98 -12.64 -3.54
N SER A 99 -9.15 -12.48 -4.16
CA SER A 99 -9.31 -11.56 -5.30
C SER A 99 -9.05 -10.10 -4.94
N ASN A 100 -9.43 -9.63 -3.75
CA ASN A 100 -9.09 -8.29 -3.28
C ASN A 100 -7.57 -8.08 -3.20
N THR A 101 -6.85 -9.05 -2.64
CA THR A 101 -5.39 -8.97 -2.42
C THR A 101 -4.61 -8.93 -3.73
N PHE A 102 -5.05 -9.65 -4.76
CA PHE A 102 -4.42 -9.57 -6.09
C PHE A 102 -4.91 -8.35 -6.88
N GLY A 103 -6.20 -8.03 -6.80
CA GLY A 103 -6.83 -6.95 -7.56
C GLY A 103 -6.35 -5.57 -7.15
N SER A 104 -6.19 -5.29 -5.86
CA SER A 104 -5.71 -3.98 -5.39
C SER A 104 -4.30 -3.67 -5.89
N ASN A 105 -3.37 -4.62 -5.76
CA ASN A 105 -1.99 -4.45 -6.23
C ASN A 105 -1.91 -4.24 -7.76
N VAL A 106 -2.73 -4.97 -8.53
CA VAL A 106 -2.79 -4.79 -9.99
C VAL A 106 -3.38 -3.42 -10.34
N PHE A 107 -4.41 -2.97 -9.62
CA PHE A 107 -4.99 -1.65 -9.78
C PHE A 107 -3.98 -0.54 -9.44
N ASP A 108 -3.22 -0.68 -8.35
CA ASP A 108 -2.22 0.32 -7.93
C ASP A 108 -1.09 0.45 -8.95
N LEU A 109 -0.63 -0.66 -9.54
CA LEU A 109 0.38 -0.63 -10.60
C LEU A 109 -0.17 0.00 -11.89
N LEU A 110 -1.39 -0.35 -12.31
CA LEU A 110 -1.98 0.14 -13.57
C LEU A 110 -2.46 1.58 -13.47
N VAL A 111 -3.11 1.95 -12.38
CA VAL A 111 -3.76 3.25 -12.21
C VAL A 111 -2.87 4.18 -11.41
N GLY A 112 -2.33 3.70 -10.28
CA GLY A 112 -1.49 4.48 -9.39
C GLY A 112 -0.15 4.89 -10.00
N LEU A 113 0.53 4.01 -10.75
CA LEU A 113 1.79 4.36 -11.42
C LEU A 113 1.59 4.91 -12.85
N ALA A 114 0.69 4.30 -13.65
CA ALA A 114 0.59 4.71 -15.05
C ALA A 114 -0.09 6.06 -15.25
N LEU A 115 -1.10 6.44 -14.44
CA LEU A 115 -1.77 7.72 -14.62
C LEU A 115 -0.87 8.94 -14.34
N PRO A 116 -0.09 9.00 -13.25
CA PRO A 116 0.82 10.13 -13.02
C PRO A 116 1.91 10.23 -14.08
N TRP A 117 2.46 9.08 -14.51
CA TRP A 117 3.48 9.06 -15.56
C TRP A 117 2.89 9.50 -16.90
N PHE A 118 1.73 8.97 -17.29
CA PHE A 118 1.06 9.38 -18.52
C PHE A 118 0.72 10.88 -18.51
N SER A 119 0.22 11.39 -17.39
CA SER A 119 -0.08 12.82 -17.24
C SER A 119 1.17 13.69 -17.33
N LYS A 120 2.28 13.25 -16.72
CA LYS A 120 3.57 13.95 -16.80
C LYS A 120 4.11 13.94 -18.23
N ALA A 121 4.10 12.79 -18.91
CA ALA A 121 4.56 12.65 -20.28
C ALA A 121 3.75 13.53 -21.25
N LEU A 122 2.44 13.63 -21.05
CA LEU A 122 1.57 14.50 -21.84
C LEU A 122 1.87 15.98 -21.58
N ALA A 123 2.18 16.36 -20.34
CA ALA A 123 2.48 17.74 -19.96
C ALA A 123 3.88 18.20 -20.39
N SER A 124 4.90 17.33 -20.29
CA SER A 124 6.28 17.68 -20.62
C SER A 124 6.65 17.47 -22.08
N GLY A 125 5.92 16.63 -22.84
CA GLY A 125 6.26 16.27 -24.22
C GLY A 125 7.54 15.45 -24.39
N GLU A 126 8.35 15.33 -23.34
CA GLU A 126 9.58 14.54 -23.27
C GLU A 126 9.40 13.24 -22.47
N ALA A 127 10.19 12.23 -22.82
CA ALA A 127 10.25 10.98 -22.07
C ALA A 127 10.81 11.23 -20.65
N VAL A 128 10.07 10.81 -19.63
CA VAL A 128 10.51 10.92 -18.24
C VAL A 128 11.68 9.96 -18.01
N HIS A 129 12.90 10.49 -17.91
CA HIS A 129 14.07 9.71 -17.55
C HIS A 129 14.00 9.29 -16.08
N ILE A 130 13.93 7.98 -15.84
CA ILE A 130 13.98 7.40 -14.50
C ILE A 130 15.43 7.02 -14.22
N ASN A 131 16.08 7.79 -13.34
CA ASN A 131 17.49 7.60 -13.02
C ASN A 131 17.65 6.96 -11.63
N SER A 132 17.48 5.63 -11.56
CA SER A 132 17.79 4.87 -10.35
C SER A 132 18.27 3.47 -10.71
N ASN A 133 19.55 3.19 -10.45
CA ASN A 133 20.09 1.83 -10.53
C ASN A 133 19.33 0.88 -9.57
N GLY A 134 18.82 1.40 -8.45
CA GLY A 134 17.98 0.66 -7.50
C GLY A 134 16.68 0.11 -8.10
N LEU A 135 16.07 0.84 -9.05
CA LEU A 135 14.80 0.41 -9.66
C LEU A 135 14.94 -0.90 -10.44
N MET A 136 16.09 -1.13 -11.08
CA MET A 136 16.36 -2.38 -11.79
C MET A 136 16.46 -3.56 -10.81
N TYR A 137 17.12 -3.36 -9.67
CA TYR A 137 17.22 -4.40 -8.64
C TYR A 137 15.86 -4.70 -8.00
N ASP A 138 15.09 -3.67 -7.66
CA ASP A 138 13.77 -3.82 -7.06
C ASP A 138 12.78 -4.50 -8.02
N SER A 139 12.79 -4.12 -9.31
CA SER A 139 11.92 -4.74 -10.31
C SER A 139 12.26 -6.21 -10.57
N VAL A 140 13.55 -6.58 -10.62
CA VAL A 140 13.96 -8.00 -10.70
C VAL A 140 13.53 -8.77 -9.46
N LEU A 141 13.68 -8.19 -8.27
CA LEU A 141 13.31 -8.81 -7.00
C LEU A 141 11.79 -9.00 -6.90
N LEU A 142 10.99 -8.03 -7.37
CA LEU A 142 9.54 -8.12 -7.47
C LEU A 142 9.09 -9.20 -8.47
N LEU A 143 9.74 -9.31 -9.62
CA LEU A 143 9.44 -10.40 -10.56
C LEU A 143 9.77 -11.78 -9.95
N ALA A 144 10.88 -11.88 -9.22
CA ALA A 144 11.25 -13.11 -8.53
C ALA A 144 10.21 -13.52 -7.48
N ILE A 145 9.70 -12.60 -6.66
CA ILE A 145 8.70 -12.92 -5.62
C ILE A 145 7.35 -13.31 -6.23
N VAL A 146 6.94 -12.66 -7.33
CA VAL A 146 5.74 -13.06 -8.08
C VAL A 146 5.93 -14.46 -8.65
N GLY A 147 7.08 -14.76 -9.25
CA GLY A 147 7.41 -16.09 -9.76
C GLY A 147 7.36 -17.17 -8.67
N ILE A 148 7.99 -16.93 -7.51
CA ILE A 148 7.96 -17.83 -6.35
C ILE A 148 6.52 -18.07 -5.89
N THR A 149 5.72 -17.01 -5.81
CA THR A 149 4.31 -17.09 -5.41
C THR A 149 3.51 -17.98 -6.37
N VAL A 150 3.58 -17.73 -7.68
CA VAL A 150 2.87 -18.50 -8.70
C VAL A 150 3.29 -19.97 -8.71
N VAL A 151 4.60 -20.25 -8.65
CA VAL A 151 5.13 -21.63 -8.59
C VAL A 151 4.64 -22.35 -7.33
N SER A 152 4.57 -21.65 -6.20
CA SER A 152 4.13 -22.22 -4.92
C SER A 152 2.64 -22.58 -4.96
N PHE A 153 1.80 -21.71 -5.54
CA PHE A 153 0.38 -21.99 -5.77
C PHE A 153 0.17 -23.18 -6.72
N HIS A 154 0.93 -23.21 -7.83
CA HIS A 154 0.83 -24.30 -8.80
C HIS A 154 1.21 -25.65 -8.19
N ARG A 155 2.30 -25.70 -7.41
CA ARG A 155 2.75 -26.91 -6.71
C ARG A 155 1.74 -27.41 -5.67
N ARG A 156 0.95 -26.53 -5.07
CA ARG A 156 -0.09 -26.88 -4.09
C ARG A 156 -1.46 -27.10 -4.73
N LYS A 157 -1.54 -27.24 -6.07
CA LYS A 157 -2.79 -27.44 -6.82
C LYS A 157 -3.86 -26.39 -6.50
N TRP A 158 -3.45 -25.14 -6.28
CA TRP A 158 -4.34 -24.02 -5.93
C TRP A 158 -5.03 -24.10 -4.56
N TYR A 159 -4.53 -24.94 -3.65
CA TYR A 159 -5.02 -24.98 -2.26
C TYR A 159 -4.15 -24.09 -1.34
N LEU A 160 -4.82 -23.23 -0.56
CA LEU A 160 -4.18 -22.32 0.38
C LEU A 160 -4.14 -22.95 1.79
N ASP A 161 -2.99 -23.51 2.16
CA ASP A 161 -2.76 -24.07 3.49
C ASP A 161 -2.08 -23.08 4.45
N LYS A 162 -2.23 -23.30 5.76
CA LYS A 162 -1.53 -22.52 6.80
C LYS A 162 -0.01 -22.54 6.62
N ASN A 163 0.55 -23.68 6.21
CA ASN A 163 1.99 -23.82 5.98
C ASN A 163 2.47 -22.95 4.80
N LEU A 164 1.64 -22.83 3.75
CA LEU A 164 1.93 -21.97 2.61
C LEU A 164 1.86 -20.48 3.01
N GLY A 165 0.90 -20.11 3.87
CA GLY A 165 0.82 -18.77 4.45
C GLY A 165 2.04 -18.39 5.29
N ILE A 166 2.51 -19.30 6.16
CA ILE A 166 3.74 -19.08 6.95
C ILE A 166 4.96 -18.95 6.04
N PHE A 167 5.04 -19.80 5.00
CA PHE A 167 6.10 -19.70 4.00
C PHE A 167 6.12 -18.33 3.31
N PHE A 168 4.97 -17.83 2.86
CA PHE A 168 4.89 -16.49 2.25
C PHE A 168 5.27 -15.37 3.22
N LEU A 169 4.87 -15.47 4.50
CA LEU A 169 5.28 -14.50 5.50
C LEU A 169 6.81 -14.48 5.71
N ALA A 170 7.44 -15.67 5.73
CA ALA A 170 8.88 -15.80 5.86
C ALA A 170 9.62 -15.24 4.64
N VAL A 171 9.17 -15.56 3.42
CA VAL A 171 9.73 -15.02 2.16
C VAL A 171 9.59 -13.49 2.12
N TYR A 172 8.45 -12.95 2.53
CA TYR A 172 8.22 -11.51 2.62
C TYR A 172 9.19 -10.84 3.61
N GLY A 173 9.39 -11.43 4.80
CA GLY A 173 10.34 -10.91 5.79
C GLY A 173 11.77 -10.85 5.26
N ILE A 174 12.23 -11.92 4.60
CA ILE A 174 13.57 -11.97 3.97
C ILE A 174 13.68 -10.90 2.88
N PHE A 175 12.65 -10.77 2.03
CA PHE A 175 12.61 -9.78 0.96
C PHE A 175 12.71 -8.36 1.49
N VAL A 176 11.92 -8.00 2.50
CA VAL A 176 11.93 -6.65 3.07
C VAL A 176 13.30 -6.33 3.67
N ILE A 177 13.91 -7.27 4.38
CA ILE A 177 15.27 -7.08 4.92
C ILE A 177 16.28 -6.87 3.79
N PHE A 178 16.22 -7.68 2.74
CA PHE A 178 17.14 -7.56 1.61
C PHE A 178 16.98 -6.24 0.84
N SER A 179 15.74 -5.83 0.55
CA SER A 179 15.42 -4.56 -0.10
C SER A 179 15.89 -3.36 0.74
N LEU A 180 15.68 -3.41 2.06
CA LEU A 180 16.18 -2.38 2.98
C LEU A 180 17.71 -2.30 3.00
N LEU A 181 18.41 -3.42 2.98
CA LEU A 181 19.87 -3.43 2.96
C LEU A 181 20.44 -2.86 1.66
N ILE A 182 19.79 -3.11 0.53
CA ILE A 182 20.15 -2.51 -0.76
C ILE A 182 19.98 -1.00 -0.69
N GLU A 183 18.82 -0.52 -0.23
CA GLU A 183 18.52 0.91 -0.25
C GLU A 183 19.23 1.75 0.83
N LEU A 184 19.68 1.12 1.91
CA LEU A 184 20.59 1.73 2.89
C LEU A 184 22.05 1.75 2.42
N ASN A 185 22.31 1.50 1.13
CA ASN A 185 23.64 1.50 0.52
C ASN A 185 24.65 0.54 1.16
N VAL A 186 24.19 -0.54 1.82
CA VAL A 186 25.09 -1.49 2.52
C VAL A 186 25.94 -2.29 1.53
N PHE A 187 25.38 -2.61 0.36
CA PHE A 187 26.05 -3.42 -0.67
C PHE A 187 26.61 -2.61 -1.84
N GLY A 188 26.34 -1.29 -1.89
CA GLY A 188 26.85 -0.36 -2.92
C GLY A 188 26.19 1.02 -2.82
N PHE A 189 26.78 2.06 -3.41
CA PHE A 189 26.15 3.38 -3.56
C PHE A 189 25.05 3.30 -4.64
N VAL A 190 23.86 2.87 -4.23
CA VAL A 190 22.65 2.75 -5.07
C VAL A 190 21.85 4.06 -5.05
N ASN A 191 21.81 4.72 -3.90
CA ASN A 191 21.15 6.01 -3.70
C ASN A 191 22.15 7.14 -3.45
N PRO A 192 22.06 8.26 -4.19
CA PRO A 192 22.81 9.46 -3.86
C PRO A 192 22.38 10.03 -2.49
N PRO A 193 23.27 10.76 -1.79
CA PRO A 193 22.87 11.51 -0.60
C PRO A 193 21.75 12.49 -0.95
N MET A 194 20.82 12.68 -0.02
CA MET A 194 19.73 13.64 -0.17
C MET A 194 20.30 15.04 -0.41
N CYS A 195 19.78 15.73 -1.43
CA CYS A 195 20.07 17.14 -1.71
C CYS A 195 19.24 18.05 -0.79
#